data_AF-A0A927RGA1-F1
#
_entry.id   AF-A0A927RGA1-F1
#
_cell.length_a   1.000
_cell.length_b   1.000
_cell.length_c   1.000
_cell.angle_alpha   90.00
_cell.angle_beta   90.00
_cell.angle_gamma   90.00
#
_symmetry.space_group_name_H-M   'P 1'
#
loop_
_entity.id
_entity.type
_entity.pdbx_description
1 polymer ?
#
loop_
_entity_poly.entity_id
_entity_poly.type
_entity_poly.pdbx_seq_one_letter_code
_entity_poly.pdbx_strand_id
1 'polypeptide(L)'
;MSGLDEKTLIQIIRSDDLEAFLRLAEDRKTLLSTRLGRFPLLSIMYMYRSRKLLKAYEKQLWSIDKYKEHDEPSVLSSDFRLIAGRSLRLYVNNEIVSPLEMLALLGKDSKVKKLYLKMPTDINIERRLSEIYTSLQGRRFGYDGNKLRLSRKVISRHEQNVLTRMLTICIGLIMLVGSVFGVYVGVLGDGWLSSAKIYNAAQLSKALKSSGRYRLMRDIVLDDWQVVEEFSGNLDGNGCSLIVTDIDAPLINNLKGSVFNLNIDVIDTKIVTTGSFAVLVDNCIGTISNVAIKYNGEVEFESDEYNNYFALIAINNSGKIENCEASITAKITSVGDGELYASGLVGSNEGEIVNCKSMGKIDSDKVDLSGCVSVNQKTGVVGNLVNNVVLCQTCTNSEWSPIVAGITTINYGLVSKSINNANLKIDANYIDETRQRVSTIGGICGINYMDISDCYNKGNLDVVSTGVIVYAGGISGDSVTSIIDDKVVSSRITSCGNSADININIVEDDVYGFVGGISGFMQGEIKRCFSSGDFGAVPTQDKYYEGGILGGCYANTAIYGDQVAILSYYITPSDNFYLSSGNVDFGVGMFWGNYNILCYNDSIAVNGIIASPTIDQLKLSGVYYEC
;
A
#
# COMPACT_ATOMS: atom_id res chain seq x y z
N MET A 1 6.33 58.19 -2.60
CA MET A 1 5.85 56.84 -2.26
C MET A 1 4.55 56.62 -3.02
N SER A 2 4.56 55.79 -4.07
CA SER A 2 3.34 55.48 -4.82
C SER A 2 2.42 54.63 -3.93
N GLY A 3 1.20 55.13 -3.67
CA GLY A 3 0.16 54.37 -2.98
C GLY A 3 -0.06 53.01 -3.65
N LEU A 4 -0.54 52.02 -2.90
CA LEU A 4 -1.10 50.83 -3.53
C LEU A 4 -2.29 51.29 -4.36
N ASP A 5 -2.32 50.95 -5.64
CA ASP A 5 -3.54 51.16 -6.42
C ASP A 5 -4.46 49.97 -6.12
N GLU A 6 -5.35 50.14 -5.13
CA GLU A 6 -6.24 49.09 -4.67
C GLU A 6 -7.14 48.57 -5.81
N LYS A 7 -7.49 49.42 -6.79
CA LYS A 7 -8.29 49.02 -7.95
C LYS A 7 -7.54 48.06 -8.84
N THR A 8 -6.27 48.36 -9.13
CA THR A 8 -5.41 47.47 -9.93
C THR A 8 -5.21 46.12 -9.23
N LEU A 9 -4.96 46.11 -7.92
CA LEU A 9 -4.82 44.86 -7.17
C LEU A 9 -6.10 44.00 -7.22
N ILE A 10 -7.28 44.61 -7.04
CA ILE A 10 -8.55 43.89 -7.14
C ILE A 10 -8.75 43.33 -8.55
N GLN A 11 -8.42 44.11 -9.59
CA GLN A 11 -8.55 43.66 -10.97
C GLN A 11 -7.66 42.45 -11.24
N ILE A 12 -6.40 42.46 -10.78
CA ILE A 12 -5.45 41.34 -10.88
C ILE A 12 -6.00 40.08 -10.17
N ILE A 13 -6.52 40.23 -8.94
CA ILE A 13 -7.08 39.09 -8.20
C ILE A 13 -8.32 38.55 -8.92
N ARG A 14 -9.20 39.44 -9.39
CA ARG A 14 -10.45 39.08 -10.07
C ARG A 14 -10.20 38.40 -11.42
N SER A 15 -9.17 38.80 -12.16
CA SER A 15 -8.76 38.15 -13.41
C SER A 15 -7.91 36.89 -13.20
N ASP A 16 -7.53 36.58 -11.96
CA ASP A 16 -6.64 35.46 -11.62
C ASP A 16 -5.28 35.55 -12.36
N ASP A 17 -4.75 36.77 -12.51
CA ASP A 17 -3.51 37.05 -13.24
C ASP A 17 -2.28 36.86 -12.34
N LEU A 18 -1.69 35.67 -12.40
CA LEU A 18 -0.54 35.28 -11.59
C LEU A 18 0.72 36.10 -11.90
N GLU A 19 0.97 36.45 -13.16
CA GLU A 19 2.19 37.18 -13.54
C GLU A 19 2.15 38.62 -13.07
N ALA A 20 1.01 39.30 -13.23
CA ALA A 20 0.82 40.65 -12.73
C ALA A 20 0.89 40.68 -11.19
N PHE A 21 0.32 39.67 -10.52
CA PHE A 21 0.40 39.56 -9.06
C PHE A 21 1.83 39.32 -8.57
N LEU A 22 2.60 38.46 -9.24
CA LEU A 22 4.01 38.18 -8.93
C LEU A 22 4.85 39.46 -8.98
N ARG A 23 4.76 40.22 -10.09
CA ARG A 23 5.47 41.50 -10.24
C ARG A 23 5.12 42.47 -9.12
N LEU A 24 3.83 42.59 -8.81
CA LEU A 24 3.36 43.47 -7.74
C LEU A 24 3.86 43.03 -6.35
N ALA A 25 3.96 41.72 -6.11
CA ALA A 25 4.47 41.15 -4.86
C ALA A 25 5.98 41.35 -4.70
N GLU A 26 6.75 41.23 -5.78
CA GLU A 26 8.20 41.50 -5.82
C GLU A 26 8.50 42.97 -5.53
N ASP A 27 7.76 43.88 -6.18
CA ASP A 27 7.91 45.33 -5.99
C ASP A 27 7.51 45.79 -4.58
N ARG A 28 6.68 45.00 -3.88
CA ARG A 28 6.08 45.38 -2.59
C ARG A 28 6.14 44.24 -1.58
N LYS A 29 7.23 44.19 -0.82
CA LYS A 29 7.46 43.21 0.27
C LYS A 29 6.31 43.07 1.29
N THR A 30 5.43 44.07 1.41
CA THR A 30 4.28 44.06 2.35
C THR A 30 2.96 43.63 1.72
N LEU A 31 2.91 43.35 0.41
CA LEU A 31 1.67 43.04 -0.31
C LEU A 31 0.94 41.85 0.31
N LEU A 32 1.64 40.75 0.61
CA LEU A 32 1.00 39.53 1.14
C LEU A 32 0.33 39.78 2.50
N SER A 33 0.86 40.72 3.29
CA SER A 33 0.29 41.16 4.57
C SER A 33 -0.77 42.27 4.45
N THR A 34 -1.19 42.64 3.24
CA THR A 34 -2.20 43.69 3.04
C THR A 34 -3.61 43.17 3.35
N ARG A 35 -4.43 44.02 4.00
CA ARG A 35 -5.89 43.88 3.98
C ARG A 35 -6.53 45.12 3.37
N LEU A 36 -7.54 44.91 2.51
CA LEU A 36 -8.33 45.97 1.91
C LEU A 36 -9.62 46.12 2.71
N GLY A 37 -9.66 47.10 3.61
CA GLY A 37 -10.71 47.22 4.63
C GLY A 37 -10.82 45.95 5.47
N ARG A 38 -11.99 45.32 5.41
CA ARG A 38 -12.29 44.08 6.13
C ARG A 38 -11.65 42.82 5.53
N PHE A 39 -11.04 42.89 4.35
CA PHE A 39 -10.69 41.69 3.59
C PHE A 39 -9.17 41.47 3.49
N PRO A 40 -8.62 40.48 4.21
CA PRO A 40 -7.31 39.91 3.90
C PRO A 40 -7.26 39.45 2.44
N LEU A 41 -6.09 39.53 1.79
CA LEU A 41 -5.96 39.14 0.38
C LEU A 41 -6.50 37.74 0.08
N LEU A 42 -6.30 36.79 0.99
CA LEU A 42 -6.81 35.44 0.81
C LEU A 42 -8.34 35.37 0.81
N SER A 43 -9.02 36.15 1.65
CA SER A 43 -10.48 36.25 1.63
C SER A 43 -10.95 36.79 0.28
N ILE A 44 -10.25 37.75 -0.30
CA ILE A 44 -10.55 38.30 -1.64
C ILE A 44 -10.33 37.23 -2.73
N MET A 45 -9.22 36.47 -2.66
CA MET A 45 -8.95 35.38 -3.60
C MET A 45 -10.01 34.27 -3.53
N TYR A 46 -10.51 33.93 -2.34
CA TYR A 46 -11.65 33.01 -2.21
C TYR A 46 -12.93 33.58 -2.78
N MET A 47 -13.22 34.85 -2.49
CA MET A 47 -14.39 35.56 -2.98
C MET A 47 -14.47 35.53 -4.50
N TYR A 48 -13.36 35.81 -5.19
CA TYR A 48 -13.29 35.80 -6.67
C TYR A 48 -12.92 34.45 -7.28
N ARG A 49 -12.65 33.42 -6.47
CA ARG A 49 -12.27 32.07 -6.91
C ARG A 49 -11.01 32.06 -7.79
N SER A 50 -10.02 32.86 -7.45
CA SER A 50 -8.75 33.03 -8.19
C SER A 50 -7.88 31.77 -8.08
N ARG A 51 -8.07 30.79 -8.97
CA ARG A 51 -7.51 29.44 -8.84
C ARG A 51 -5.99 29.41 -8.95
N LYS A 52 -5.41 30.17 -9.90
CA LYS A 52 -3.96 30.23 -10.12
C LYS A 52 -3.28 30.89 -8.93
N LEU A 53 -3.84 32.01 -8.44
CA LEU A 53 -3.33 32.72 -7.28
C LEU A 53 -3.42 31.88 -6.00
N LEU A 54 -4.56 31.21 -5.78
CA LEU A 54 -4.71 30.28 -4.66
C LEU A 54 -3.70 29.14 -4.75
N LYS A 55 -3.49 28.53 -5.92
CA LYS A 55 -2.49 27.46 -6.07
C LYS A 55 -1.08 27.91 -5.69
N ALA A 56 -0.72 29.17 -5.99
CA ALA A 56 0.61 29.71 -5.73
C ALA A 56 0.81 30.20 -4.28
N TYR A 57 -0.17 30.93 -3.72
CA TYR A 57 0.03 31.72 -2.50
C TYR A 57 -0.79 31.27 -1.29
N GLU A 58 -1.75 30.37 -1.47
CA GLU A 58 -2.71 30.03 -0.42
C GLU A 58 -2.05 29.61 0.91
N LYS A 59 -1.03 28.74 0.87
CA LYS A 59 -0.31 28.30 2.08
C LYS A 59 0.42 29.45 2.79
N GLN A 60 1.04 30.35 2.03
CA GLN A 60 1.80 31.49 2.58
C GLN A 60 0.87 32.50 3.26
N LEU A 61 -0.33 32.68 2.70
CA LEU A 61 -1.31 33.63 3.23
C LEU A 61 -2.06 33.11 4.48
N TRP A 62 -2.04 31.80 4.75
CA TRP A 62 -2.70 31.22 5.93
C TRP A 62 -2.02 31.55 7.26
N SER A 63 -0.70 31.79 7.23
CA SER A 63 0.10 32.07 8.42
C SER A 63 0.14 33.55 8.80
N ILE A 64 -0.57 34.42 8.09
CA ILE A 64 -0.55 35.87 8.33
C ILE A 64 -1.62 36.23 9.37
N ASP A 65 -1.18 36.75 10.52
CA ASP A 65 -2.02 37.20 11.63
C ASP A 65 -2.05 38.73 11.79
N LYS A 66 -1.06 39.43 11.22
CA LYS A 66 -0.94 40.89 11.25
C LYS A 66 -1.06 41.47 9.85
N TYR A 67 -1.93 42.47 9.73
CA TYR A 67 -2.26 43.07 8.44
C TYR A 67 -1.94 44.56 8.38
N LYS A 68 -1.41 45.00 7.24
CA LYS A 68 -1.34 46.41 6.87
C LYS A 68 -2.67 46.82 6.24
N GLU A 69 -3.39 47.69 6.93
CA GLU A 69 -4.71 48.16 6.50
C GLU A 69 -4.61 49.21 5.39
N HIS A 70 -5.49 49.05 4.40
CA HIS A 70 -5.80 50.00 3.34
C HIS A 70 -7.31 50.23 3.32
N ASP A 71 -7.75 51.32 2.67
CA ASP A 71 -9.16 51.64 2.54
C ASP A 71 -9.93 50.51 1.83
N GLU A 72 -11.19 50.28 2.24
CA GLU A 72 -12.05 49.29 1.60
C GLU A 72 -12.56 49.80 0.25
N PRO A 73 -12.20 49.18 -0.89
CA PRO A 73 -12.71 49.61 -2.18
C PRO A 73 -14.19 49.24 -2.29
N SER A 74 -15.01 50.18 -2.75
CA SER A 74 -16.47 50.05 -2.83
C SER A 74 -16.93 48.81 -3.62
N VAL A 75 -16.15 48.36 -4.60
CA VAL A 75 -16.40 47.13 -5.38
C VAL A 75 -16.35 45.89 -4.49
N LEU A 76 -15.39 45.78 -3.55
CA LEU A 76 -15.33 44.66 -2.62
C LEU A 76 -16.53 44.67 -1.67
N SER A 77 -16.90 45.83 -1.14
CA SER A 77 -18.08 45.96 -0.28
C SER A 77 -19.35 45.51 -0.99
N SER A 78 -19.50 45.90 -2.26
CA SER A 78 -20.65 45.53 -3.10
C SER A 78 -20.68 44.02 -3.38
N ASP A 79 -19.56 43.45 -3.82
CA ASP A 79 -19.47 42.01 -4.13
C ASP A 79 -19.66 41.16 -2.87
N PHE A 80 -19.08 41.58 -1.74
CA PHE A 80 -19.26 40.92 -0.45
C PHE A 80 -20.71 40.97 0.02
N ARG A 81 -21.42 42.09 -0.16
CA ARG A 81 -22.83 42.22 0.21
C ARG A 81 -23.71 41.17 -0.48
N LEU A 82 -23.41 40.87 -1.74
CA LEU A 82 -24.11 39.84 -2.51
C LEU A 82 -23.86 38.43 -1.96
N ILE A 83 -22.63 38.16 -1.50
CA ILE A 83 -22.23 36.85 -0.96
C ILE A 83 -22.72 36.66 0.48
N ALA A 84 -22.55 37.67 1.33
CA ALA A 84 -22.87 37.59 2.75
C ALA A 84 -24.38 37.53 3.01
N GLY A 85 -25.19 38.19 2.17
CA GLY A 85 -26.64 38.24 2.33
C GLY A 85 -27.05 38.67 3.75
N ARG A 86 -27.84 37.83 4.44
CA ARG A 86 -28.29 38.10 5.82
C ARG A 86 -27.15 38.07 6.85
N SER A 87 -26.04 37.40 6.55
CA SER A 87 -24.87 37.34 7.42
C SER A 87 -24.05 38.63 7.39
N LEU A 88 -24.40 39.61 6.54
CA LEU A 88 -23.74 40.93 6.53
C LEU A 88 -23.80 41.62 7.91
N ARG A 89 -24.86 41.36 8.70
CA ARG A 89 -25.02 41.89 10.06
C ARG A 89 -23.90 41.50 11.02
N LEU A 90 -23.14 40.46 10.71
CA LEU A 90 -21.99 40.01 11.51
C LEU A 90 -20.77 40.94 11.36
N TYR A 91 -20.79 41.83 10.37
CA TYR A 91 -19.64 42.66 9.96
C TYR A 91 -19.95 44.17 9.96
N VAL A 92 -20.91 44.59 10.79
CA VAL A 92 -21.37 46.00 10.87
C VAL A 92 -20.32 46.93 11.48
N ASN A 93 -19.47 46.42 12.38
CA ASN A 93 -18.43 47.20 13.07
C ASN A 93 -17.07 47.15 12.37
N ASN A 94 -17.06 47.04 11.04
CA ASN A 94 -15.84 46.90 10.26
C ASN A 94 -14.98 45.67 10.65
N GLU A 95 -15.61 44.62 11.16
CA GLU A 95 -14.96 43.37 11.55
C GLU A 95 -14.27 42.70 10.35
N ILE A 96 -13.08 42.15 10.58
CA ILE A 96 -12.32 41.42 9.55
C ILE A 96 -13.09 40.16 9.15
N VAL A 97 -13.23 39.95 7.84
CA VAL A 97 -13.79 38.71 7.28
C VAL A 97 -12.66 37.72 7.08
N SER A 98 -12.49 36.78 8.00
CA SER A 98 -11.41 35.80 7.92
C SER A 98 -11.57 34.90 6.68
N PRO A 99 -10.48 34.27 6.21
CA PRO A 99 -10.55 33.35 5.08
C PRO A 99 -11.50 32.16 5.31
N LEU A 100 -11.60 31.66 6.56
CA LEU A 100 -12.53 30.60 6.94
C LEU A 100 -13.99 31.06 6.82
N GLU A 101 -14.29 32.26 7.31
CA GLU A 101 -15.64 32.83 7.22
C GLU A 101 -16.05 33.07 5.76
N MET A 102 -15.14 33.57 4.93
CA MET A 102 -15.41 33.73 3.49
C MET A 102 -15.73 32.38 2.83
N LEU A 103 -14.97 31.32 3.13
CA LEU A 103 -15.26 29.98 2.62
C LEU A 103 -16.61 29.43 3.12
N ALA A 104 -16.97 29.72 4.37
CA ALA A 104 -18.26 29.32 4.94
C ALA A 104 -19.43 30.05 4.26
N LEU A 105 -19.30 31.35 4.00
CA LEU A 105 -20.27 32.15 3.23
C LEU A 105 -20.42 31.62 1.80
N LEU A 106 -19.33 31.15 1.18
CA LEU A 106 -19.34 30.53 -0.15
C LEU A 106 -19.82 29.07 -0.17
N GLY A 107 -20.19 28.49 0.97
CA GLY A 107 -20.63 27.09 1.08
C GLY A 107 -19.54 26.05 0.80
N LYS A 108 -18.26 26.37 1.08
CA LYS A 108 -17.10 25.50 0.83
C LYS A 108 -16.71 24.68 2.05
N ASP A 109 -17.66 23.91 2.58
CA ASP A 109 -17.54 23.23 3.88
C ASP A 109 -16.36 22.27 3.99
N SER A 110 -16.07 21.50 2.94
CA SER A 110 -14.92 20.57 2.93
C SER A 110 -13.60 21.32 3.08
N LYS A 111 -13.51 22.51 2.49
CA LYS A 111 -12.35 23.39 2.59
C LYS A 111 -12.28 24.06 3.97
N VAL A 112 -13.40 24.55 4.51
CA VAL A 112 -13.47 25.07 5.88
C VAL A 112 -12.94 24.02 6.88
N LYS A 113 -13.44 22.78 6.83
CA LYS A 113 -12.99 21.70 7.72
C LYS A 113 -11.49 21.42 7.60
N LYS A 114 -10.96 21.42 6.38
CA LYS A 114 -9.53 21.17 6.12
C LYS A 114 -8.62 22.29 6.63
N LEU A 115 -9.08 23.54 6.55
CA LEU A 115 -8.28 24.72 6.87
C LEU A 115 -8.43 25.19 8.31
N TYR A 116 -9.53 24.82 8.97
CA TYR A 116 -9.78 25.15 10.37
C TYR A 116 -8.60 24.77 11.28
N LEU A 117 -8.01 23.59 11.06
CA LEU A 117 -6.86 23.08 11.82
C LEU A 117 -5.54 23.79 11.51
N LYS A 118 -5.49 24.61 10.47
CA LYS A 118 -4.25 25.18 9.92
C LYS A 118 -4.16 26.70 10.05
N MET A 119 -5.28 27.35 10.36
CA MET A 119 -5.36 28.79 10.49
C MET A 119 -5.55 29.18 11.95
N PRO A 120 -5.00 30.30 12.39
CA PRO A 120 -5.35 30.88 13.68
C PRO A 120 -6.85 31.14 13.76
N THR A 121 -7.51 30.58 14.77
CA THR A 121 -8.93 30.84 15.07
C THR A 121 -9.04 31.43 16.46
N ASP A 122 -9.80 32.52 16.58
CA ASP A 122 -10.19 33.09 17.87
C ASP A 122 -11.68 32.84 18.13
N ILE A 123 -12.10 33.13 19.36
CA ILE A 123 -13.49 32.96 19.80
C ILE A 123 -14.49 33.77 18.96
N ASN A 124 -14.05 34.87 18.33
CA ASN A 124 -14.91 35.70 17.48
C ASN A 124 -15.14 35.07 16.11
N ILE A 125 -14.10 34.51 15.50
CA ILE A 125 -14.17 33.73 14.25
C ILE A 125 -15.06 32.52 14.47
N GLU A 126 -14.86 31.79 15.57
CA GLU A 126 -15.68 30.63 15.96
C GLU A 126 -17.16 30.98 16.10
N ARG A 127 -17.46 32.06 16.84
CA ARG A 127 -18.83 32.57 16.99
C ARG A 127 -19.46 32.93 15.64
N ARG A 128 -18.73 33.66 14.78
CA ARG A 128 -19.24 34.06 13.46
C ARG A 128 -19.42 32.88 12.51
N LEU A 129 -18.52 31.88 12.53
CA LEU A 129 -18.70 30.63 11.78
C LEU A 129 -19.97 29.90 12.23
N SER A 130 -20.19 29.79 13.54
CA SER A 130 -21.42 29.21 14.09
C SER A 130 -22.67 29.95 13.61
N GLU A 131 -22.64 31.29 13.64
CA GLU A 131 -23.75 32.12 13.16
C GLU A 131 -23.96 32.01 11.65
N ILE A 132 -22.91 31.95 10.83
CA ILE A 132 -23.00 31.73 9.38
C ILE A 132 -23.68 30.38 9.10
N TYR A 133 -23.20 29.30 9.71
CA TYR A 133 -23.74 27.96 9.49
C TYR A 133 -25.19 27.81 10.00
N THR A 134 -25.50 28.43 11.14
CA THR A 134 -26.85 28.37 11.71
C THR A 134 -27.83 29.24 10.92
N SER A 135 -27.46 30.50 10.60
CA SER A 135 -28.38 31.48 10.01
C SER A 135 -28.49 31.39 8.48
N LEU A 136 -27.39 31.11 7.78
CA LEU A 136 -27.37 31.05 6.32
C LEU A 136 -27.65 29.64 5.81
N GLN A 137 -27.13 28.62 6.50
CA GLN A 137 -27.20 27.23 6.02
C GLN A 137 -28.17 26.34 6.79
N GLY A 138 -28.70 26.79 7.94
CA GLY A 138 -29.61 26.00 8.77
C GLY A 138 -28.96 24.73 9.35
N ARG A 139 -27.65 24.77 9.63
CA ARG A 139 -26.88 23.60 10.09
C ARG A 139 -26.42 23.81 11.52
N ARG A 140 -26.35 22.71 12.28
CA ARG A 140 -25.73 22.72 13.60
C ARG A 140 -24.21 22.76 13.42
N PHE A 141 -23.60 23.68 14.13
CA PHE A 141 -22.16 23.89 14.20
C PHE A 141 -21.68 23.42 15.58
N GLY A 142 -20.60 22.64 15.62
CA GLY A 142 -20.05 22.14 16.88
C GLY A 142 -18.61 21.67 16.73
N TYR A 143 -18.04 21.31 17.86
CA TYR A 143 -16.65 20.89 18.01
C TYR A 143 -16.56 19.45 18.48
N ASP A 144 -15.51 18.78 18.05
CA ASP A 144 -15.10 17.46 18.50
C ASP A 144 -13.57 17.48 18.66
N GLY A 145 -13.12 17.86 19.86
CA GLY A 145 -11.74 18.32 20.09
C GLY A 145 -11.39 19.50 19.18
N ASN A 146 -10.31 19.39 18.43
CA ASN A 146 -9.85 20.43 17.49
C ASN A 146 -10.56 20.37 16.12
N LYS A 147 -11.48 19.42 15.89
CA LYS A 147 -12.13 19.22 14.59
C LYS A 147 -13.51 19.90 14.55
N LEU A 148 -13.76 20.62 13.46
CA LEU A 148 -15.03 21.28 13.18
C LEU A 148 -16.08 20.28 12.66
N ARG A 149 -17.18 20.10 13.40
CA ARG A 149 -18.33 19.27 13.02
C ARG A 149 -19.48 20.12 12.49
N LEU A 150 -19.95 19.76 11.30
CA LEU A 150 -21.13 20.34 10.66
C LEU A 150 -22.18 19.24 10.49
N SER A 151 -23.41 19.48 10.95
CA SER A 151 -24.51 18.55 10.70
C SER A 151 -24.75 18.36 9.19
N ARG A 152 -25.36 17.25 8.78
CA ARG A 152 -25.77 17.07 7.38
C ARG A 152 -26.68 18.22 6.96
N LYS A 153 -26.51 18.70 5.72
CA LYS A 153 -27.41 19.70 5.13
C LYS A 153 -28.80 19.04 5.05
N VAL A 154 -29.82 19.65 5.63
CA VAL A 154 -31.19 19.17 5.48
C VAL A 154 -31.54 19.34 4.00
N ILE A 155 -31.70 18.23 3.29
CA ILE A 155 -32.08 18.23 1.87
C ILE A 155 -33.54 18.67 1.82
N SER A 156 -33.86 19.64 0.96
CA SER A 156 -35.25 20.10 0.82
C SER A 156 -36.12 18.98 0.25
N ARG A 157 -37.43 18.97 0.57
CA ARG A 157 -38.38 18.01 -0.01
C ARG A 157 -38.35 18.03 -1.55
N HIS A 158 -38.10 19.18 -2.15
CA HIS A 158 -37.96 19.31 -3.61
C HIS A 158 -36.72 18.59 -4.13
N GLU A 159 -35.54 18.83 -3.53
CA GLU A 159 -34.29 18.13 -3.89
C GLU A 159 -34.40 16.61 -3.64
N GLN A 160 -35.05 16.17 -2.56
CA GLN A 160 -35.32 14.76 -2.31
C GLN A 160 -36.18 14.15 -3.42
N ASN A 161 -37.23 14.84 -3.86
CA ASN A 161 -38.08 14.38 -4.95
C ASN A 161 -37.32 14.32 -6.30
N VAL A 162 -36.44 15.30 -6.57
CA VAL A 162 -35.59 15.28 -7.78
C VAL A 162 -34.60 14.12 -7.72
N LEU A 163 -33.94 13.91 -6.58
CA LEU A 163 -32.98 12.82 -6.39
C LEU A 163 -33.66 11.45 -6.52
N THR A 164 -34.86 11.31 -5.96
CA THR A 164 -35.66 10.09 -6.05
C THR A 164 -36.07 9.82 -7.50
N ARG A 165 -36.54 10.83 -8.24
CA ARG A 165 -36.88 10.70 -9.66
C ARG A 165 -35.67 10.32 -10.51
N MET A 166 -34.51 10.94 -10.27
CA MET A 166 -33.26 10.59 -10.95
C MET A 166 -32.88 9.13 -10.66
N LEU A 167 -32.97 8.69 -9.41
CA LEU A 167 -32.69 7.30 -9.03
C LEU A 167 -33.65 6.33 -9.73
N THR A 168 -34.95 6.64 -9.77
CA THR A 168 -35.96 5.83 -10.48
C THR A 168 -35.68 5.75 -11.98
N ILE A 169 -35.28 6.87 -12.61
CA ILE A 169 -34.90 6.91 -14.03
C ILE A 169 -33.64 6.07 -14.28
N CYS A 170 -32.63 6.18 -13.41
CA CYS A 170 -31.40 5.37 -13.51
C CYS A 170 -31.68 3.88 -13.37
N ILE A 171 -32.50 3.47 -12.37
CA ILE A 171 -32.91 2.08 -12.19
C ILE A 171 -33.72 1.59 -13.40
N GLY A 172 -34.63 2.43 -13.92
CA GLY A 172 -35.41 2.13 -15.12
C GLY A 172 -34.53 1.94 -16.35
N LEU A 173 -33.53 2.80 -16.57
CA LEU A 173 -32.54 2.67 -17.65
C LEU A 173 -31.69 1.40 -17.50
N ILE A 174 -31.24 1.07 -16.28
CA ILE A 174 -30.48 -0.16 -16.02
C ILE A 174 -31.34 -1.40 -16.34
N MET A 175 -32.61 -1.42 -15.95
CA MET A 175 -33.51 -2.52 -16.27
C MET A 175 -33.82 -2.61 -17.78
N LEU A 176 -33.95 -1.48 -18.47
CA LEU A 176 -34.22 -1.45 -19.91
C LEU A 176 -32.99 -1.93 -20.70
N VAL A 177 -31.78 -1.46 -20.34
CA VAL A 177 -30.52 -1.97 -20.87
C VAL A 177 -30.34 -3.45 -20.56
N GLY A 178 -30.63 -3.89 -19.33
CA GLY A 178 -30.58 -5.30 -18.93
C GLY A 178 -31.55 -6.19 -19.72
N SER A 179 -32.76 -5.72 -20.00
CA SER A 179 -33.75 -6.44 -20.81
C SER A 179 -33.35 -6.54 -22.29
N VAL A 180 -32.78 -5.46 -22.85
CA VAL A 180 -32.23 -5.47 -24.22
C VAL A 180 -31.01 -6.38 -24.29
N PHE A 181 -30.13 -6.35 -23.28
CA PHE A 181 -28.95 -7.22 -23.20
C PHE A 181 -29.35 -8.68 -23.02
N GLY A 182 -30.36 -9.00 -22.19
CA GLY A 182 -30.87 -10.36 -22.01
C GLY A 182 -31.50 -10.94 -23.29
N VAL A 183 -32.23 -10.13 -24.05
CA VAL A 183 -32.74 -10.53 -25.38
C VAL A 183 -31.61 -10.62 -26.41
N TYR A 184 -30.61 -9.73 -26.36
CA TYR A 184 -29.44 -9.76 -27.24
C TYR A 184 -28.59 -11.02 -27.01
N VAL A 185 -28.34 -11.38 -25.75
CA VAL A 185 -27.66 -12.62 -25.31
C VAL A 185 -28.49 -13.85 -25.71
N GLY A 186 -29.81 -13.83 -25.51
CA GLY A 186 -30.69 -14.94 -25.87
C GLY A 186 -30.91 -15.16 -27.38
N VAL A 187 -30.83 -14.11 -28.22
CA VAL A 187 -31.12 -14.18 -29.66
C VAL A 187 -29.86 -14.32 -30.52
N LEU A 188 -28.73 -13.70 -30.14
CA LEU A 188 -27.48 -13.82 -30.89
C LEU A 188 -26.53 -14.88 -30.31
N GLY A 189 -26.82 -15.39 -29.11
CA GLY A 189 -25.89 -16.21 -28.36
C GLY A 189 -24.63 -15.45 -27.99
N ASP A 190 -24.01 -15.81 -26.88
CA ASP A 190 -22.98 -15.03 -26.18
C ASP A 190 -21.64 -14.93 -26.97
N GLY A 191 -21.62 -15.22 -28.27
CA GLY A 191 -20.41 -15.47 -29.05
C GLY A 191 -19.66 -16.74 -28.61
N TRP A 192 -20.22 -17.49 -27.66
CA TRP A 192 -19.68 -18.72 -27.07
C TRP A 192 -20.21 -20.01 -27.71
N LEU A 193 -21.21 -19.92 -28.60
CA LEU A 193 -21.87 -21.10 -29.19
C LEU A 193 -20.96 -21.99 -30.06
N SER A 194 -19.78 -21.51 -30.47
CA SER A 194 -18.81 -22.30 -31.26
C SER A 194 -17.64 -22.86 -30.46
N SER A 195 -17.65 -22.83 -29.12
CA SER A 195 -16.58 -23.47 -28.35
C SER A 195 -16.57 -24.98 -28.60
N ALA A 196 -15.43 -25.51 -29.05
CA ALA A 196 -15.27 -26.95 -29.21
C ALA A 196 -15.29 -27.61 -27.82
N LYS A 197 -16.15 -28.61 -27.66
CA LYS A 197 -16.38 -29.31 -26.41
C LYS A 197 -15.31 -30.38 -26.21
N ILE A 198 -14.70 -30.39 -25.02
CA ILE A 198 -13.68 -31.35 -24.62
C ILE A 198 -14.29 -32.28 -23.56
N TYR A 199 -14.17 -33.58 -23.81
CA TYR A 199 -14.65 -34.64 -22.93
C TYR A 199 -13.51 -35.54 -22.45
N ASN A 200 -12.30 -35.51 -22.99
CA ASN A 200 -11.23 -36.41 -22.53
C ASN A 200 -9.84 -35.82 -22.77
N ALA A 201 -8.82 -36.44 -22.19
CA ALA A 201 -7.43 -36.02 -22.28
C ALA A 201 -6.93 -35.87 -23.72
N ALA A 202 -7.27 -36.80 -24.61
CA ALA A 202 -6.87 -36.73 -26.03
C ALA A 202 -7.45 -35.50 -26.74
N GLN A 203 -8.71 -35.15 -26.45
CA GLN A 203 -9.33 -33.93 -26.97
C GLN A 203 -8.70 -32.67 -26.37
N LEU A 204 -8.34 -32.69 -25.09
CA LEU A 204 -7.65 -31.57 -24.43
C LEU A 204 -6.26 -31.33 -25.05
N SER A 205 -5.46 -32.39 -25.18
CA SER A 205 -4.13 -32.31 -25.81
C SER A 205 -4.20 -31.76 -27.24
N LYS A 206 -5.18 -32.22 -28.04
CA LYS A 206 -5.41 -31.68 -29.39
C LYS A 206 -5.85 -30.21 -29.36
N ALA A 207 -6.71 -29.84 -28.42
CA ALA A 207 -7.21 -28.48 -28.29
C ALA A 207 -6.08 -27.50 -27.93
N LEU A 208 -5.24 -27.85 -26.95
CA LEU A 208 -4.14 -26.98 -26.51
C LEU A 208 -3.04 -26.79 -27.57
N LYS A 209 -2.93 -27.71 -28.55
CA LYS A 209 -2.05 -27.56 -29.72
C LYS A 209 -2.61 -26.63 -30.81
N SER A 210 -3.70 -25.90 -30.55
CA SER A 210 -4.39 -25.06 -31.53
C SER A 210 -4.99 -23.78 -30.93
N SER A 211 -5.25 -22.78 -31.75
CA SER A 211 -5.68 -21.43 -31.35
C SER A 211 -7.20 -21.23 -31.32
N GLY A 212 -7.94 -22.20 -30.78
CA GLY A 212 -9.40 -22.20 -30.76
C GLY A 212 -10.06 -21.69 -29.46
N ARG A 213 -11.38 -21.85 -29.38
CA ARG A 213 -12.15 -21.68 -28.14
C ARG A 213 -12.62 -23.05 -27.69
N TYR A 214 -12.34 -23.37 -26.44
CA TYR A 214 -12.51 -24.70 -25.89
C TYR A 214 -13.24 -24.64 -24.56
N ARG A 215 -14.07 -25.65 -24.31
CA ARG A 215 -14.80 -25.79 -23.06
C ARG A 215 -14.73 -27.23 -22.56
N LEU A 216 -14.35 -27.41 -21.31
CA LEU A 216 -14.45 -28.72 -20.65
C LEU A 216 -15.91 -29.04 -20.32
N MET A 217 -16.30 -30.28 -20.57
CA MET A 217 -17.66 -30.78 -20.31
C MET A 217 -17.75 -31.74 -19.13
N ARG A 218 -16.60 -32.18 -18.62
CA ARG A 218 -16.45 -33.06 -17.44
C ARG A 218 -15.01 -32.98 -16.96
N ASP A 219 -14.78 -33.52 -15.77
CA ASP A 219 -13.43 -33.70 -15.23
C ASP A 219 -12.61 -34.63 -16.12
N ILE A 220 -11.29 -34.38 -16.19
CA ILE A 220 -10.35 -35.10 -17.04
C ILE A 220 -9.16 -35.54 -16.20
N VAL A 221 -8.82 -36.83 -16.28
CA VAL A 221 -7.61 -37.39 -15.70
C VAL A 221 -6.48 -37.37 -16.73
N LEU A 222 -5.29 -36.95 -16.31
CA LEU A 222 -4.08 -36.80 -17.11
C LEU A 222 -2.98 -37.72 -16.54
N ASP A 223 -2.92 -38.96 -17.04
CA ASP A 223 -1.97 -40.01 -16.58
C ASP A 223 -0.64 -40.05 -17.37
N ASP A 224 -0.55 -39.30 -18.47
CA ASP A 224 0.63 -39.24 -19.36
C ASP A 224 0.59 -37.88 -20.07
N TRP A 225 0.74 -36.82 -19.28
CA TRP A 225 0.61 -35.47 -19.81
C TRP A 225 1.81 -35.10 -20.67
N GLN A 226 1.54 -34.56 -21.87
CA GLN A 226 2.57 -33.97 -22.71
C GLN A 226 2.49 -32.45 -22.61
N VAL A 227 3.59 -31.86 -22.18
CA VAL A 227 3.78 -30.40 -22.16
C VAL A 227 3.34 -29.75 -23.48
N VAL A 228 2.59 -28.67 -23.36
CA VAL A 228 2.17 -27.87 -24.53
C VAL A 228 3.12 -26.69 -24.66
N GLU A 229 3.93 -26.69 -25.71
CA GLU A 229 4.92 -25.63 -25.94
C GLU A 229 4.32 -24.23 -25.97
N GLU A 230 3.17 -24.05 -26.63
CA GLU A 230 2.48 -22.77 -26.70
C GLU A 230 0.96 -22.96 -26.84
N PHE A 231 0.19 -22.18 -26.08
CA PHE A 231 -1.26 -22.07 -26.22
C PHE A 231 -1.70 -20.61 -26.36
N SER A 232 -2.35 -20.30 -27.48
CA SER A 232 -2.89 -18.97 -27.80
C SER A 232 -4.43 -18.93 -27.90
N GLY A 233 -5.10 -20.05 -27.60
CA GLY A 233 -6.56 -20.16 -27.60
C GLY A 233 -7.23 -19.72 -26.29
N ASN A 234 -8.49 -20.09 -26.11
CA ASN A 234 -9.24 -19.87 -24.87
C ASN A 234 -9.71 -21.21 -24.34
N LEU A 235 -9.31 -21.58 -23.12
CA LEU A 235 -9.77 -22.76 -22.41
C LEU A 235 -10.66 -22.34 -21.23
N ASP A 236 -11.96 -22.62 -21.35
CA ASP A 236 -12.93 -22.54 -20.27
C ASP A 236 -13.04 -23.90 -19.58
N GLY A 237 -12.55 -23.98 -18.35
CA GLY A 237 -12.69 -25.14 -17.50
C GLY A 237 -14.13 -25.44 -17.11
N ASN A 238 -15.04 -24.45 -17.21
CA ASN A 238 -16.47 -24.61 -16.89
C ASN A 238 -16.71 -25.23 -15.49
N GLY A 239 -15.82 -24.91 -14.53
CA GLY A 239 -15.81 -25.46 -13.18
C GLY A 239 -15.36 -26.93 -13.07
N CYS A 240 -14.98 -27.56 -14.17
CA CYS A 240 -14.45 -28.93 -14.18
C CYS A 240 -13.00 -28.97 -13.69
N SER A 241 -12.56 -30.16 -13.32
CA SER A 241 -11.24 -30.43 -12.77
C SER A 241 -10.34 -31.16 -13.76
N LEU A 242 -9.06 -30.79 -13.80
CA LEU A 242 -7.99 -31.64 -14.31
C LEU A 242 -7.36 -32.36 -13.13
N ILE A 243 -7.31 -33.69 -13.20
CA ILE A 243 -6.65 -34.54 -12.21
C ILE A 243 -5.33 -34.97 -12.83
N VAL A 244 -4.22 -34.45 -12.32
CA VAL A 244 -2.88 -34.69 -12.87
C VAL A 244 -2.16 -35.70 -11.99
N THR A 245 -1.66 -36.78 -12.58
CA THR A 245 -0.76 -37.73 -11.92
C THR A 245 0.59 -37.70 -12.64
N ASP A 246 1.67 -38.01 -11.92
CA ASP A 246 3.03 -38.13 -12.46
C ASP A 246 3.46 -36.87 -13.25
N ILE A 247 3.46 -35.70 -12.59
CA ILE A 247 3.73 -34.43 -13.27
C ILE A 247 5.24 -34.19 -13.40
N ASP A 248 5.75 -34.15 -14.62
CA ASP A 248 7.17 -33.92 -14.94
C ASP A 248 7.43 -32.58 -15.67
N ALA A 249 6.36 -31.92 -16.10
CA ALA A 249 6.40 -30.64 -16.81
C ALA A 249 5.13 -29.81 -16.56
N PRO A 250 5.18 -28.47 -16.75
CA PRO A 250 3.98 -27.63 -16.72
C PRO A 250 2.95 -28.08 -17.75
N LEU A 251 1.67 -27.77 -17.49
CA LEU A 251 0.62 -28.03 -18.48
C LEU A 251 0.88 -27.25 -19.79
N ILE A 252 1.35 -26.02 -19.69
CA ILE A 252 1.60 -25.11 -20.83
C ILE A 252 2.93 -24.37 -20.63
N ASN A 253 3.90 -24.49 -21.54
CA ASN A 253 5.14 -23.71 -21.47
C ASN A 253 4.89 -22.22 -21.75
N ASN A 254 4.14 -21.87 -22.80
CA ASN A 254 3.88 -20.48 -23.16
C ASN A 254 2.39 -20.19 -23.34
N LEU A 255 1.77 -19.47 -22.40
CA LEU A 255 0.39 -19.03 -22.51
C LEU A 255 0.30 -17.61 -23.06
N LYS A 256 -0.19 -17.48 -24.29
CA LYS A 256 -0.57 -16.18 -24.91
C LYS A 256 -2.08 -15.95 -24.88
N GLY A 257 -2.84 -17.03 -24.72
CA GLY A 257 -4.29 -17.04 -24.74
C GLY A 257 -4.92 -16.85 -23.36
N SER A 258 -5.98 -17.60 -23.06
CA SER A 258 -6.63 -17.54 -21.75
C SER A 258 -7.01 -18.91 -21.21
N VAL A 259 -6.83 -19.11 -19.90
CA VAL A 259 -7.29 -20.28 -19.15
C VAL A 259 -8.14 -19.79 -17.98
N PHE A 260 -9.35 -20.30 -17.82
CA PHE A 260 -10.22 -19.82 -16.75
C PHE A 260 -11.31 -20.80 -16.32
N ASN A 261 -11.89 -20.57 -15.14
CA ASN A 261 -12.91 -21.44 -14.51
C ASN A 261 -12.45 -22.90 -14.38
N LEU A 262 -11.20 -23.13 -14.01
CA LEU A 262 -10.57 -24.45 -14.05
C LEU A 262 -10.08 -24.85 -12.66
N ASN A 263 -10.35 -26.09 -12.26
CA ASN A 263 -9.73 -26.69 -11.09
C ASN A 263 -8.62 -27.63 -11.53
N ILE A 264 -7.51 -27.69 -10.80
CA ILE A 264 -6.42 -28.64 -11.03
C ILE A 264 -6.07 -29.30 -9.71
N ASP A 265 -6.19 -30.62 -9.64
CA ASP A 265 -5.79 -31.44 -8.48
C ASP A 265 -4.60 -32.29 -8.88
N VAL A 266 -3.44 -32.01 -8.28
CA VAL A 266 -2.20 -32.76 -8.54
C VAL A 266 -2.09 -33.88 -7.52
N ILE A 267 -2.28 -35.11 -8.00
CA ILE A 267 -2.13 -36.35 -7.23
C ILE A 267 -0.72 -36.90 -7.47
N ASP A 268 0.28 -36.08 -7.19
CA ASP A 268 1.68 -36.49 -7.19
C ASP A 268 2.22 -36.37 -5.77
N THR A 269 2.94 -37.41 -5.34
CA THR A 269 3.60 -37.42 -4.04
C THR A 269 4.92 -36.67 -4.06
N LYS A 270 5.59 -36.56 -5.22
CA LYS A 270 6.90 -35.94 -5.32
C LYS A 270 7.20 -35.37 -6.71
N ILE A 271 7.51 -34.08 -6.78
CA ILE A 271 8.01 -33.41 -7.98
C ILE A 271 9.53 -33.28 -7.85
N VAL A 272 10.27 -33.76 -8.85
CA VAL A 272 11.73 -33.58 -8.95
C VAL A 272 12.01 -32.68 -10.14
N THR A 273 12.77 -31.60 -9.94
CA THR A 273 13.07 -30.63 -11.01
C THR A 273 14.53 -30.19 -10.98
N THR A 274 15.14 -30.05 -12.15
CA THR A 274 16.48 -29.48 -12.31
C THR A 274 16.45 -27.96 -12.60
N GLY A 275 15.27 -27.36 -12.61
CA GLY A 275 15.07 -25.94 -12.90
C GLY A 275 13.78 -25.39 -12.32
N SER A 276 13.32 -24.25 -12.82
CA SER A 276 12.03 -23.68 -12.44
C SER A 276 10.87 -24.59 -12.85
N PHE A 277 9.85 -24.68 -12.01
CA PHE A 277 8.69 -25.54 -12.24
C PHE A 277 7.38 -24.91 -11.79
N ALA A 278 6.39 -24.88 -12.69
CA ALA A 278 5.01 -24.59 -12.36
C ALA A 278 4.07 -25.71 -12.78
N VAL A 279 2.96 -25.88 -12.06
CA VAL A 279 1.95 -26.89 -12.42
C VAL A 279 1.20 -26.49 -13.70
N LEU A 280 0.74 -25.24 -13.79
CA LEU A 280 -0.11 -24.81 -14.92
C LEU A 280 0.69 -24.20 -16.07
N VAL A 281 1.40 -23.08 -15.86
CA VAL A 281 2.09 -22.36 -16.93
C VAL A 281 3.54 -22.07 -16.58
N ASP A 282 4.49 -22.23 -17.50
CA ASP A 282 5.84 -21.67 -17.29
C ASP A 282 5.84 -20.15 -17.55
N ASN A 283 5.57 -19.71 -18.79
CA ASN A 283 5.55 -18.31 -19.21
C ASN A 283 4.14 -17.83 -19.59
N CYS A 284 3.57 -16.94 -18.78
CA CYS A 284 2.24 -16.35 -18.98
C CYS A 284 2.32 -14.92 -19.52
N ILE A 285 1.94 -14.72 -20.77
CA ILE A 285 1.72 -13.42 -21.42
C ILE A 285 0.22 -13.12 -21.56
N GLY A 286 -0.61 -14.16 -21.46
CA GLY A 286 -2.05 -14.12 -21.60
C GLY A 286 -2.81 -13.81 -20.31
N THR A 287 -3.94 -14.49 -20.11
CA THR A 287 -4.80 -14.30 -18.93
C THR A 287 -5.13 -15.63 -18.25
N ILE A 288 -4.92 -15.71 -16.95
CA ILE A 288 -5.38 -16.81 -16.10
C ILE A 288 -6.39 -16.24 -15.12
N SER A 289 -7.61 -16.79 -15.09
CA SER A 289 -8.64 -16.24 -14.18
C SER A 289 -9.55 -17.30 -13.58
N ASN A 290 -9.91 -17.15 -12.31
CA ASN A 290 -10.79 -18.12 -11.63
C ASN A 290 -10.27 -19.56 -11.77
N VAL A 291 -8.97 -19.75 -11.51
CA VAL A 291 -8.31 -21.05 -11.50
C VAL A 291 -7.94 -21.42 -10.08
N ALA A 292 -8.25 -22.64 -9.67
CA ALA A 292 -7.85 -23.19 -8.38
C ALA A 292 -6.91 -24.39 -8.58
N ILE A 293 -5.74 -24.38 -7.96
CA ILE A 293 -4.75 -25.47 -8.04
C ILE A 293 -4.49 -26.01 -6.65
N LYS A 294 -4.51 -27.33 -6.51
CA LYS A 294 -4.19 -28.04 -5.27
C LYS A 294 -3.00 -28.96 -5.47
N TYR A 295 -2.05 -28.89 -4.56
CA TYR A 295 -0.89 -29.78 -4.50
C TYR A 295 -0.58 -30.17 -3.05
N ASN A 296 -0.30 -31.45 -2.84
CA ASN A 296 0.09 -32.00 -1.55
C ASN A 296 1.18 -33.06 -1.74
N GLY A 297 2.43 -32.75 -1.42
CA GLY A 297 3.56 -33.64 -1.69
C GLY A 297 4.92 -33.06 -1.31
N GLU A 298 5.96 -33.56 -1.96
CA GLU A 298 7.34 -33.10 -1.80
C GLU A 298 7.88 -32.50 -3.11
N VAL A 299 8.67 -31.43 -3.01
CA VAL A 299 9.38 -30.86 -4.17
C VAL A 299 10.88 -30.95 -3.90
N GLU A 300 11.62 -31.56 -4.81
CA GLU A 300 13.08 -31.64 -4.74
C GLU A 300 13.71 -30.90 -5.92
N PHE A 301 14.54 -29.91 -5.63
CA PHE A 301 15.39 -29.23 -6.60
C PHE A 301 16.73 -29.94 -6.73
N GLU A 302 17.00 -30.47 -7.92
CA GLU A 302 18.27 -31.05 -8.35
C GLU A 302 19.03 -30.07 -9.26
N SER A 303 19.21 -28.83 -8.79
CA SER A 303 19.83 -27.75 -9.57
C SER A 303 20.83 -26.95 -8.76
N ASP A 304 21.99 -26.69 -9.36
CA ASP A 304 22.96 -25.70 -8.90
C ASP A 304 22.75 -24.34 -9.61
N GLU A 305 21.74 -24.23 -10.48
CA GLU A 305 21.46 -22.99 -11.19
C GLU A 305 20.86 -21.93 -10.26
N TYR A 306 21.23 -20.68 -10.51
CA TYR A 306 20.68 -19.52 -9.80
C TYR A 306 19.30 -19.15 -10.34
N ASN A 307 18.43 -18.69 -9.44
CA ASN A 307 17.09 -18.19 -9.73
C ASN A 307 16.13 -19.25 -10.26
N ASN A 308 16.01 -20.39 -9.56
CA ASN A 308 14.93 -21.33 -9.84
C ASN A 308 13.72 -21.05 -8.96
N TYR A 309 12.54 -21.26 -9.54
CA TYR A 309 11.26 -20.95 -8.92
C TYR A 309 10.38 -22.20 -8.86
N PHE A 310 9.63 -22.36 -7.78
CA PHE A 310 8.48 -23.24 -7.71
C PHE A 310 7.20 -22.43 -7.46
N ALA A 311 6.16 -22.71 -8.25
CA ALA A 311 4.85 -22.06 -8.10
C ALA A 311 3.73 -22.95 -8.62
N LEU A 312 2.48 -22.78 -8.19
CA LEU A 312 1.38 -23.58 -8.76
C LEU A 312 0.86 -23.01 -10.09
N ILE A 313 0.75 -21.69 -10.23
CA ILE A 313 0.09 -21.08 -11.40
C ILE A 313 1.06 -20.77 -12.53
N ALA A 314 2.08 -19.94 -12.26
CA ALA A 314 3.02 -19.48 -13.28
C ALA A 314 4.45 -19.36 -12.77
N ILE A 315 5.46 -19.65 -13.60
CA ILE A 315 6.84 -19.24 -13.28
C ILE A 315 7.02 -17.76 -13.62
N ASN A 316 6.92 -17.39 -14.89
CA ASN A 316 7.06 -16.02 -15.36
C ASN A 316 5.70 -15.46 -15.77
N ASN A 317 5.24 -14.39 -15.12
CA ASN A 317 4.01 -13.69 -15.50
C ASN A 317 4.31 -12.29 -16.05
N SER A 318 4.09 -12.08 -17.34
CA SER A 318 4.02 -10.76 -17.97
C SER A 318 2.58 -10.41 -18.40
N GLY A 319 1.62 -11.31 -18.12
CA GLY A 319 0.20 -11.16 -18.43
C GLY A 319 -0.64 -10.76 -17.21
N LYS A 320 -1.84 -11.33 -17.12
CA LYS A 320 -2.79 -11.06 -16.04
C LYS A 320 -3.24 -12.35 -15.35
N ILE A 321 -3.11 -12.41 -14.03
CA ILE A 321 -3.60 -13.50 -13.19
C ILE A 321 -4.60 -12.92 -12.18
N GLU A 322 -5.85 -13.37 -12.22
CA GLU A 322 -6.87 -12.81 -11.32
C GLU A 322 -7.84 -13.84 -10.72
N ASN A 323 -8.28 -13.58 -9.48
CA ASN A 323 -9.27 -14.41 -8.79
C ASN A 323 -8.86 -15.89 -8.70
N CYS A 324 -7.56 -16.17 -8.58
CA CYS A 324 -7.03 -17.53 -8.53
C CYS A 324 -6.74 -17.99 -7.10
N GLU A 325 -6.70 -19.30 -6.91
CA GLU A 325 -6.47 -19.95 -5.63
C GLU A 325 -5.37 -21.00 -5.72
N ALA A 326 -4.44 -20.98 -4.77
CA ALA A 326 -3.42 -22.02 -4.61
C ALA A 326 -3.56 -22.68 -3.23
N SER A 327 -3.81 -23.99 -3.22
CA SER A 327 -3.81 -24.82 -2.01
C SER A 327 -2.58 -25.71 -2.01
N ILE A 328 -1.56 -25.34 -1.27
CA ILE A 328 -0.27 -26.03 -1.24
C ILE A 328 0.05 -26.58 0.14
N THR A 329 0.32 -27.88 0.23
CA THR A 329 0.96 -28.50 1.39
C THR A 329 2.22 -29.20 0.91
N ALA A 330 3.38 -28.58 1.07
CA ALA A 330 4.61 -29.08 0.48
C ALA A 330 5.79 -29.06 1.45
N LYS A 331 6.64 -30.09 1.36
CA LYS A 331 8.01 -30.05 1.86
C LYS A 331 8.94 -29.84 0.66
N ILE A 332 9.72 -28.77 0.69
CA ILE A 332 10.60 -28.39 -0.42
C ILE A 332 12.05 -28.52 0.02
N THR A 333 12.84 -29.30 -0.71
CA THR A 333 14.26 -29.51 -0.43
C THR A 333 15.11 -29.20 -1.65
N SER A 334 16.36 -28.85 -1.43
CA SER A 334 17.36 -28.68 -2.48
C SER A 334 18.60 -29.49 -2.17
N VAL A 335 19.15 -30.15 -3.19
CA VAL A 335 20.49 -30.74 -3.11
C VAL A 335 21.60 -29.77 -3.55
N GLY A 336 21.26 -28.75 -4.33
CA GLY A 336 22.19 -27.73 -4.81
C GLY A 336 22.27 -26.48 -3.93
N ASP A 337 23.20 -25.59 -4.28
CA ASP A 337 23.46 -24.33 -3.58
C ASP A 337 23.02 -23.07 -4.38
N GLY A 338 22.27 -23.27 -5.48
CA GLY A 338 21.70 -22.18 -6.28
C GLY A 338 20.62 -21.39 -5.52
N GLU A 339 20.34 -20.15 -5.94
CA GLU A 339 19.24 -19.34 -5.38
C GLU A 339 17.86 -19.90 -5.79
N LEU A 340 17.07 -20.32 -4.80
CA LEU A 340 15.81 -21.04 -4.99
C LEU A 340 14.69 -20.34 -4.25
N TYR A 341 13.55 -20.24 -4.92
CA TYR A 341 12.36 -19.61 -4.38
C TYR A 341 11.14 -20.49 -4.56
N ALA A 342 10.25 -20.50 -3.57
CA ALA A 342 8.95 -21.15 -3.67
C ALA A 342 7.82 -20.20 -3.29
N SER A 343 6.71 -20.32 -4.00
CA SER A 343 5.51 -19.53 -3.77
C SER A 343 4.23 -20.32 -4.03
N GLY A 344 3.11 -19.87 -3.47
CA GLY A 344 1.81 -20.46 -3.78
C GLY A 344 1.36 -20.20 -5.23
N LEU A 345 1.54 -18.98 -5.75
CA LEU A 345 0.94 -18.56 -7.02
C LEU A 345 1.97 -18.41 -8.15
N VAL A 346 2.96 -17.54 -8.00
CA VAL A 346 3.83 -17.12 -9.10
C VAL A 346 5.30 -16.99 -8.71
N GLY A 347 6.22 -17.50 -9.53
CA GLY A 347 7.66 -17.31 -9.35
C GLY A 347 8.08 -15.84 -9.51
N SER A 348 8.14 -15.35 -10.75
CA SER A 348 8.56 -14.01 -11.14
C SER A 348 7.42 -13.26 -11.83
N ASN A 349 7.06 -12.07 -11.33
CA ASN A 349 5.94 -11.27 -11.84
C ASN A 349 6.37 -9.93 -12.42
N GLU A 350 6.20 -9.75 -13.73
CA GLU A 350 6.28 -8.48 -14.46
C GLU A 350 4.91 -7.92 -14.85
N GLY A 351 3.86 -8.73 -14.74
CA GLY A 351 2.47 -8.41 -15.09
C GLY A 351 1.61 -8.04 -13.88
N GLU A 352 0.32 -8.39 -13.94
CA GLU A 352 -0.66 -8.11 -12.90
C GLU A 352 -1.14 -9.39 -12.23
N ILE A 353 -1.11 -9.43 -10.88
CA ILE A 353 -1.69 -10.50 -10.06
C ILE A 353 -2.64 -9.85 -9.05
N VAL A 354 -3.95 -10.12 -9.19
CA VAL A 354 -4.97 -9.47 -8.36
C VAL A 354 -6.06 -10.38 -7.84
N ASN A 355 -6.53 -10.12 -6.61
CA ASN A 355 -7.63 -10.85 -5.96
C ASN A 355 -7.38 -12.35 -5.82
N CYS A 356 -6.12 -12.78 -5.71
CA CYS A 356 -5.78 -14.18 -5.55
C CYS A 356 -5.56 -14.53 -4.07
N LYS A 357 -5.67 -15.81 -3.74
CA LYS A 357 -5.39 -16.31 -2.39
C LYS A 357 -4.56 -17.57 -2.42
N SER A 358 -3.75 -17.76 -1.40
CA SER A 358 -3.02 -19.00 -1.15
C SER A 358 -3.36 -19.56 0.23
N MET A 359 -3.26 -20.88 0.39
CA MET A 359 -3.51 -21.57 1.67
C MET A 359 -2.75 -22.88 1.79
N GLY A 360 -2.51 -23.30 3.03
CA GLY A 360 -1.89 -24.58 3.38
C GLY A 360 -0.59 -24.39 4.16
N LYS A 361 0.46 -25.14 3.81
CA LYS A 361 1.74 -25.13 4.52
C LYS A 361 2.90 -25.39 3.57
N ILE A 362 3.99 -24.63 3.70
CA ILE A 362 5.26 -24.94 3.03
C ILE A 362 6.35 -25.02 4.09
N ASP A 363 7.00 -26.17 4.16
CA ASP A 363 8.25 -26.36 4.90
C ASP A 363 9.40 -26.42 3.89
N SER A 364 10.52 -25.74 4.15
CA SER A 364 11.70 -25.85 3.28
C SER A 364 13.04 -25.95 4.00
N ASP A 365 14.04 -26.48 3.29
CA ASP A 365 15.47 -26.32 3.57
C ASP A 365 16.17 -25.75 2.34
N LYS A 366 16.97 -24.69 2.53
CA LYS A 366 17.64 -23.92 1.46
C LYS A 366 16.74 -23.38 0.32
N VAL A 367 15.46 -23.09 0.60
CA VAL A 367 14.56 -22.45 -0.37
C VAL A 367 13.81 -21.31 0.28
N ASP A 368 13.93 -20.11 -0.29
CA ASP A 368 13.26 -18.92 0.22
C ASP A 368 11.76 -18.98 -0.10
N LEU A 369 10.94 -18.57 0.88
CA LEU A 369 9.51 -18.83 0.86
C LEU A 369 8.69 -17.55 0.77
N SER A 370 7.70 -17.56 -0.11
CA SER A 370 6.62 -16.58 -0.10
C SER A 370 5.25 -17.25 -0.11
N GLY A 371 4.23 -16.60 0.45
CA GLY A 371 2.87 -17.12 0.39
C GLY A 371 2.26 -17.04 -1.01
N CYS A 372 2.61 -16.02 -1.79
CA CYS A 372 1.94 -15.71 -3.06
C CYS A 372 2.91 -15.61 -4.24
N VAL A 373 3.88 -14.71 -4.19
CA VAL A 373 4.73 -14.37 -5.34
C VAL A 373 6.19 -14.34 -4.91
N SER A 374 7.09 -15.13 -5.49
CA SER A 374 8.50 -15.07 -5.05
C SER A 374 9.09 -13.69 -5.34
N VAL A 375 9.21 -13.30 -6.60
CA VAL A 375 9.82 -12.03 -7.01
C VAL A 375 8.82 -11.18 -7.77
N ASN A 376 8.48 -10.00 -7.24
CA ASN A 376 7.70 -9.01 -7.96
C ASN A 376 8.64 -8.03 -8.67
N GLN A 377 8.71 -8.11 -9.98
CA GLN A 377 9.60 -7.30 -10.82
C GLN A 377 9.12 -5.86 -10.92
N LYS A 378 9.95 -5.02 -11.54
CA LYS A 378 9.75 -3.56 -11.62
C LYS A 378 8.38 -3.11 -12.14
N THR A 379 7.87 -3.79 -13.16
CA THR A 379 6.55 -3.51 -13.75
C THR A 379 5.42 -4.28 -13.10
N GLY A 380 5.76 -5.21 -12.20
CA GLY A 380 4.84 -6.11 -11.54
C GLY A 380 3.91 -5.40 -10.58
N VAL A 381 2.62 -5.72 -10.69
CA VAL A 381 1.56 -5.26 -9.81
C VAL A 381 0.99 -6.46 -9.05
N VAL A 382 1.14 -6.43 -7.73
CA VAL A 382 0.57 -7.39 -6.79
C VAL A 382 -0.48 -6.67 -5.97
N GLY A 383 -1.75 -7.06 -6.10
CA GLY A 383 -2.86 -6.31 -5.52
C GLY A 383 -3.93 -7.19 -4.89
N ASN A 384 -4.38 -6.87 -3.69
CA ASN A 384 -5.50 -7.60 -3.05
C ASN A 384 -5.24 -9.11 -2.92
N LEU A 385 -4.02 -9.50 -2.53
CA LEU A 385 -3.68 -10.89 -2.28
C LEU A 385 -3.93 -11.28 -0.83
N VAL A 386 -4.32 -12.53 -0.61
CA VAL A 386 -4.49 -13.08 0.75
C VAL A 386 -3.63 -14.32 0.93
N ASN A 387 -2.63 -14.25 1.80
CA ASN A 387 -1.86 -15.42 2.20
C ASN A 387 -2.44 -16.08 3.45
N ASN A 388 -2.74 -17.37 3.33
CA ASN A 388 -3.06 -18.26 4.45
C ASN A 388 -2.15 -19.51 4.46
N VAL A 389 -0.98 -19.44 3.81
CA VAL A 389 0.03 -20.50 3.81
C VAL A 389 0.96 -20.29 5.00
N VAL A 390 1.04 -21.26 5.89
CA VAL A 390 2.04 -21.28 6.97
C VAL A 390 3.39 -21.60 6.34
N LEU A 391 4.38 -20.72 6.52
CA LEU A 391 5.71 -20.86 5.93
C LEU A 391 6.73 -21.15 7.02
N CYS A 392 7.53 -22.19 6.85
CA CYS A 392 8.61 -22.54 7.76
C CYS A 392 9.86 -22.88 6.97
N GLN A 393 10.88 -22.04 7.06
CA GLN A 393 12.19 -22.33 6.48
C GLN A 393 13.14 -22.74 7.60
N THR A 394 13.67 -23.95 7.52
CA THR A 394 14.82 -24.37 8.32
C THR A 394 16.07 -24.15 7.48
N CYS A 395 17.11 -23.57 8.06
CA CYS A 395 18.37 -23.36 7.36
C CYS A 395 19.49 -23.99 8.18
N THR A 396 20.08 -25.05 7.64
CA THR A 396 21.30 -25.67 8.20
C THR A 396 22.56 -25.33 7.40
N ASN A 397 22.40 -24.64 6.27
CA ASN A 397 23.50 -24.26 5.40
C ASN A 397 24.06 -22.89 5.81
N SER A 398 25.33 -22.85 6.21
CA SER A 398 25.96 -21.59 6.59
C SER A 398 26.14 -20.59 5.44
N GLU A 399 26.02 -21.06 4.21
CA GLU A 399 26.14 -20.21 3.03
C GLU A 399 24.83 -19.52 2.65
N TRP A 400 23.70 -19.87 3.27
CA TRP A 400 22.37 -19.40 2.88
C TRP A 400 21.82 -18.31 3.79
N SER A 401 21.27 -17.25 3.21
CA SER A 401 20.56 -16.19 3.94
C SER A 401 19.05 -16.40 3.80
N PRO A 402 18.36 -17.04 4.77
CA PRO A 402 16.97 -17.42 4.59
C PRO A 402 16.05 -16.20 4.51
N ILE A 403 15.11 -16.23 3.56
CA ILE A 403 14.08 -15.22 3.37
C ILE A 403 12.69 -15.86 3.42
N VAL A 404 11.85 -15.41 4.36
CA VAL A 404 10.44 -15.82 4.44
C VAL A 404 9.53 -14.60 4.42
N ALA A 405 8.49 -14.63 3.57
CA ALA A 405 7.56 -13.53 3.44
C ALA A 405 6.10 -13.94 3.24
N GLY A 406 5.17 -13.18 3.80
CA GLY A 406 3.74 -13.52 3.66
C GLY A 406 3.23 -13.37 2.22
N ILE A 407 3.61 -12.31 1.50
CA ILE A 407 3.16 -12.07 0.12
C ILE A 407 4.30 -12.27 -0.88
N THR A 408 5.45 -11.62 -0.70
CA THR A 408 6.56 -11.70 -1.66
C THR A 408 7.96 -11.70 -1.04
N THR A 409 8.88 -12.54 -1.52
CA THR A 409 10.25 -12.55 -0.98
C THR A 409 10.99 -11.27 -1.38
N ILE A 410 10.89 -10.86 -2.64
CA ILE A 410 11.59 -9.68 -3.16
C ILE A 410 10.63 -8.79 -3.98
N ASN A 411 10.57 -7.50 -3.64
CA ASN A 411 9.73 -6.53 -4.34
C ASN A 411 10.52 -5.40 -5.01
N TYR A 412 10.46 -5.37 -6.34
CA TYR A 412 10.89 -4.27 -7.21
C TYR A 412 9.70 -3.48 -7.82
N GLY A 413 8.46 -3.94 -7.61
CA GLY A 413 7.25 -3.34 -8.18
C GLY A 413 6.32 -2.73 -7.14
N LEU A 414 5.01 -2.81 -7.40
CA LEU A 414 3.96 -2.38 -6.48
C LEU A 414 3.32 -3.58 -5.79
N VAL A 415 3.36 -3.61 -4.45
CA VAL A 415 2.54 -4.48 -3.62
C VAL A 415 1.48 -3.63 -2.92
N SER A 416 0.21 -3.98 -3.08
CA SER A 416 -0.88 -3.20 -2.49
C SER A 416 -2.04 -4.03 -1.97
N LYS A 417 -2.74 -3.50 -0.95
CA LYS A 417 -4.02 -4.03 -0.44
C LYS A 417 -3.98 -5.51 -0.05
N SER A 418 -2.81 -6.03 0.27
CA SER A 418 -2.60 -7.46 0.49
C SER A 418 -2.54 -7.79 1.97
N ILE A 419 -2.97 -8.99 2.33
CA ILE A 419 -3.12 -9.44 3.71
C ILE A 419 -2.37 -10.74 3.93
N ASN A 420 -1.53 -10.80 4.95
CA ASN A 420 -1.00 -12.04 5.46
C ASN A 420 -1.74 -12.44 6.75
N ASN A 421 -2.37 -13.62 6.74
CA ASN A 421 -3.02 -14.19 7.91
C ASN A 421 -2.22 -15.34 8.54
N ALA A 422 -1.18 -15.83 7.87
CA ALA A 422 -0.50 -17.05 8.28
C ALA A 422 0.81 -16.78 9.01
N ASN A 423 1.12 -17.68 9.94
CA ASN A 423 2.36 -17.63 10.69
C ASN A 423 3.55 -17.96 9.80
N LEU A 424 4.63 -17.22 10.00
CA LEU A 424 5.87 -17.33 9.25
C LEU A 424 6.99 -17.66 10.22
N LYS A 425 7.86 -18.60 9.86
CA LYS A 425 8.98 -19.03 10.69
C LYS A 425 10.29 -19.16 9.90
N ILE A 426 11.37 -18.67 10.51
CA ILE A 426 12.75 -19.01 10.14
C ILE A 426 13.41 -19.72 11.32
N ASP A 427 14.09 -20.83 11.03
CA ASP A 427 14.88 -21.60 12.00
C ASP A 427 16.31 -21.79 11.44
N ALA A 428 17.17 -20.81 11.68
CA ALA A 428 18.54 -20.76 11.16
C ALA A 428 19.52 -21.20 12.26
N ASN A 429 19.85 -22.49 12.27
CA ASN A 429 20.74 -23.10 13.27
C ASN A 429 22.03 -23.61 12.61
N TYR A 430 22.97 -22.71 12.31
CA TYR A 430 24.29 -23.11 11.87
C TYR A 430 25.39 -22.31 12.58
N ILE A 431 26.56 -22.95 12.73
CA ILE A 431 27.72 -22.43 13.45
C ILE A 431 28.77 -22.07 12.40
N ASP A 432 28.77 -20.84 11.91
CA ASP A 432 29.86 -20.34 11.05
C ASP A 432 30.10 -18.85 11.29
N GLU A 433 31.19 -18.56 12.01
CA GLU A 433 31.58 -17.21 12.43
C GLU A 433 32.14 -16.35 11.28
N THR A 434 32.35 -16.91 10.08
CA THR A 434 33.20 -16.26 9.06
C THR A 434 32.45 -15.33 8.11
N ARG A 435 31.12 -15.40 8.04
CA ARG A 435 30.32 -14.58 7.11
C ARG A 435 29.13 -13.91 7.80
N GLN A 436 28.98 -12.60 7.56
CA GLN A 436 27.77 -11.87 7.92
C GLN A 436 26.62 -12.30 7.01
N ARG A 437 25.82 -13.27 7.47
CA ARG A 437 24.56 -13.67 6.82
C ARG A 437 23.38 -13.00 7.52
N VAL A 438 22.26 -12.96 6.81
CA VAL A 438 21.05 -12.28 7.26
C VAL A 438 19.86 -13.22 7.12
N SER A 439 19.14 -13.45 8.21
CA SER A 439 17.80 -14.01 8.19
C SER A 439 16.79 -12.88 8.05
N THR A 440 15.98 -12.92 7.00
CA THR A 440 15.02 -11.86 6.68
C THR A 440 13.60 -12.39 6.73
N ILE A 441 12.77 -11.85 7.63
CA ILE A 441 11.35 -12.21 7.71
C ILE A 441 10.45 -10.99 7.62
N GLY A 442 9.43 -11.07 6.76
CA GLY A 442 8.48 -9.98 6.57
C GLY A 442 7.04 -10.46 6.46
N GLY A 443 6.14 -9.87 7.24
CA GLY A 443 4.72 -10.23 7.17
C GLY A 443 4.10 -10.03 5.79
N ILE A 444 4.62 -9.08 4.98
CA ILE A 444 4.22 -8.87 3.58
C ILE A 444 5.38 -9.14 2.63
N CYS A 445 6.54 -8.52 2.87
CA CYS A 445 7.69 -8.55 1.97
C CYS A 445 8.97 -8.94 2.69
N GLY A 446 9.78 -9.84 2.14
CA GLY A 446 11.11 -10.12 2.68
C GLY A 446 12.02 -8.91 2.52
N ILE A 447 12.37 -8.61 1.25
CA ILE A 447 13.23 -7.50 0.84
C ILE A 447 12.44 -6.56 -0.09
N ASN A 448 12.29 -5.31 0.32
CA ASN A 448 11.55 -4.30 -0.43
C ASN A 448 12.48 -3.22 -1.00
N TYR A 449 12.44 -3.06 -2.32
CA TYR A 449 13.12 -1.96 -3.03
C TYR A 449 12.16 -0.83 -3.45
N MET A 450 10.85 -1.08 -3.43
CA MET A 450 9.83 -0.22 -4.06
C MET A 450 8.59 -0.04 -3.16
N ASP A 451 7.40 0.01 -3.74
CA ASP A 451 6.19 0.49 -3.06
C ASP A 451 5.42 -0.67 -2.43
N ILE A 452 5.19 -0.56 -1.12
CA ILE A 452 4.21 -1.33 -0.37
C ILE A 452 3.14 -0.36 0.16
N SER A 453 1.88 -0.63 -0.15
CA SER A 453 0.79 0.27 0.23
C SER A 453 -0.47 -0.45 0.71
N ASP A 454 -1.13 0.09 1.72
CA ASP A 454 -2.42 -0.43 2.21
C ASP A 454 -2.41 -1.93 2.55
N CYS A 455 -1.26 -2.48 2.98
CA CYS A 455 -1.11 -3.90 3.30
C CYS A 455 -1.21 -4.18 4.81
N TYR A 456 -1.60 -5.40 5.17
CA TYR A 456 -1.86 -5.75 6.56
C TYR A 456 -1.33 -7.12 6.96
N ASN A 457 -0.60 -7.20 8.07
CA ASN A 457 -0.12 -8.46 8.64
C ASN A 457 -0.87 -8.81 9.94
N LYS A 458 -1.39 -10.04 9.98
CA LYS A 458 -2.04 -10.69 11.13
C LYS A 458 -1.33 -11.97 11.57
N GLY A 459 -0.45 -12.53 10.74
CA GLY A 459 0.24 -13.78 11.02
C GLY A 459 1.54 -13.56 11.79
N ASN A 460 1.73 -14.34 12.87
CA ASN A 460 2.88 -14.20 13.76
C ASN A 460 4.19 -14.53 13.03
N LEU A 461 5.25 -13.85 13.43
CA LEU A 461 6.59 -14.01 12.87
C LEU A 461 7.50 -14.59 13.96
N ASP A 462 8.09 -15.75 13.71
CA ASP A 462 9.01 -16.41 14.63
C ASP A 462 10.36 -16.62 13.97
N VAL A 463 11.44 -16.11 14.56
CA VAL A 463 12.81 -16.33 14.06
C VAL A 463 13.69 -16.92 15.15
N VAL A 464 14.36 -18.01 14.83
CA VAL A 464 15.46 -18.56 15.62
C VAL A 464 16.74 -18.41 14.80
N SER A 465 17.78 -17.83 15.41
CA SER A 465 19.06 -17.59 14.75
C SER A 465 20.24 -17.92 15.68
N THR A 466 21.13 -18.79 15.21
CA THR A 466 22.48 -18.97 15.75
C THR A 466 23.47 -18.36 14.75
N GLY A 467 24.17 -17.30 15.10
CA GLY A 467 25.24 -16.74 14.26
C GLY A 467 24.85 -15.79 13.11
N VAL A 468 23.56 -15.48 12.86
CA VAL A 468 23.17 -14.62 11.73
C VAL A 468 22.32 -13.41 12.08
N ILE A 469 22.62 -12.27 11.46
CA ILE A 469 21.88 -11.03 11.66
C ILE A 469 20.40 -11.28 11.32
N VAL A 470 19.49 -10.74 12.11
CA VAL A 470 18.05 -10.91 11.86
C VAL A 470 17.41 -9.57 11.51
N TYR A 471 16.71 -9.53 10.39
CA TYR A 471 15.80 -8.44 10.02
C TYR A 471 14.36 -8.96 10.04
N ALA A 472 13.59 -8.57 11.05
CA ALA A 472 12.21 -8.98 11.20
C ALA A 472 11.27 -7.77 11.24
N GLY A 473 10.33 -7.71 10.29
CA GLY A 473 9.35 -6.65 10.27
C GLY A 473 7.93 -7.11 9.97
N GLY A 474 6.97 -6.52 10.66
CA GLY A 474 5.55 -6.85 10.49
C GLY A 474 5.06 -6.64 9.05
N ILE A 475 5.66 -5.73 8.29
CA ILE A 475 5.40 -5.54 6.85
C ILE A 475 6.59 -5.97 6.02
N SER A 476 7.79 -5.43 6.28
CA SER A 476 9.00 -5.72 5.51
C SER A 476 10.12 -6.20 6.41
N GLY A 477 10.83 -7.28 6.06
CA GLY A 477 12.05 -7.65 6.80
C GLY A 477 13.13 -6.58 6.59
N ASP A 478 13.52 -6.40 5.33
CA ASP A 478 14.48 -5.41 4.88
C ASP A 478 13.84 -4.47 3.85
N SER A 479 14.05 -3.17 3.99
CA SER A 479 13.60 -2.14 3.04
C SER A 479 14.78 -1.26 2.67
N VAL A 480 15.22 -1.30 1.43
CA VAL A 480 16.48 -0.67 1.01
C VAL A 480 16.30 0.21 -0.21
N THR A 481 17.12 1.25 -0.29
CA THR A 481 17.25 2.06 -1.50
C THR A 481 18.17 1.33 -2.47
N SER A 482 17.78 1.24 -3.75
CA SER A 482 18.57 0.57 -4.78
C SER A 482 18.73 1.44 -6.03
N ILE A 483 19.67 1.06 -6.89
CA ILE A 483 19.84 1.65 -8.20
C ILE A 483 19.18 0.71 -9.20
N ILE A 484 18.06 1.13 -9.80
CA ILE A 484 17.31 0.36 -10.79
C ILE A 484 17.32 1.17 -12.09
N ASP A 485 17.92 0.63 -13.15
CA ASP A 485 18.13 1.30 -14.45
C ASP A 485 18.78 2.69 -14.29
N ASP A 486 19.93 2.74 -13.60
CA ASP A 486 20.71 3.94 -13.31
C ASP A 486 19.96 5.03 -12.51
N LYS A 487 18.82 4.68 -11.91
CA LYS A 487 18.05 5.60 -11.06
C LYS A 487 18.05 5.10 -9.63
N VAL A 488 18.37 6.00 -8.71
CA VAL A 488 18.17 5.75 -7.29
C VAL A 488 16.67 5.70 -7.02
N VAL A 489 16.21 4.53 -6.60
CA VAL A 489 14.84 4.23 -6.22
C VAL A 489 14.84 3.94 -4.73
N SER A 490 14.01 4.67 -3.99
CA SER A 490 13.90 4.51 -2.55
C SER A 490 12.67 3.69 -2.20
N SER A 491 12.82 2.72 -1.31
CA SER A 491 11.71 1.92 -0.79
C SER A 491 10.67 2.81 -0.12
N ARG A 492 9.38 2.47 -0.27
CA ARG A 492 8.27 3.20 0.37
C ARG A 492 7.27 2.24 0.98
N ILE A 493 6.97 2.41 2.27
CA ILE A 493 5.90 1.70 2.96
C ILE A 493 4.86 2.72 3.42
N THR A 494 3.64 2.60 2.90
CA THR A 494 2.59 3.60 3.12
C THR A 494 1.27 2.98 3.54
N SER A 495 0.59 3.57 4.53
CA SER A 495 -0.75 3.11 4.93
C SER A 495 -0.82 1.64 5.36
N CYS A 496 0.27 1.04 5.86
CA CYS A 496 0.32 -0.37 6.21
C CYS A 496 0.12 -0.61 7.72
N GLY A 497 -0.37 -1.79 8.09
CA GLY A 497 -0.62 -2.13 9.49
C GLY A 497 -0.10 -3.51 9.89
N ASN A 498 0.46 -3.62 11.10
CA ASN A 498 0.81 -4.89 11.71
C ASN A 498 0.02 -5.10 13.02
N SER A 499 -0.54 -6.29 13.17
CA SER A 499 -1.17 -6.75 14.41
C SER A 499 -0.62 -8.08 14.91
N ALA A 500 0.37 -8.62 14.20
CA ALA A 500 0.97 -9.89 14.54
C ALA A 500 2.14 -9.71 15.50
N ASP A 501 2.33 -10.73 16.32
CA ASP A 501 3.47 -10.78 17.23
C ASP A 501 4.75 -11.12 16.44
N ILE A 502 5.87 -10.55 16.86
CA ILE A 502 7.18 -10.80 16.28
C ILE A 502 8.11 -11.31 17.38
N ASN A 503 8.45 -12.60 17.31
CA ASN A 503 9.34 -13.25 18.27
C ASN A 503 10.68 -13.55 17.62
N ILE A 504 11.76 -13.16 18.29
CA ILE A 504 13.13 -13.50 17.88
C ILE A 504 13.87 -14.15 19.02
N ASN A 505 14.50 -15.29 18.72
CA ASN A 505 15.38 -16.00 19.63
C ASN A 505 16.79 -16.05 19.02
N ILE A 506 17.68 -15.19 19.54
CA ILE A 506 19.09 -15.15 19.18
C ILE A 506 19.86 -15.98 20.21
N VAL A 507 20.55 -17.00 19.76
CA VAL A 507 21.21 -17.98 20.64
C VAL A 507 22.65 -17.59 20.97
N GLU A 508 23.33 -16.89 20.05
CA GLU A 508 24.75 -16.57 20.17
C GLU A 508 25.05 -15.11 20.49
N ASP A 509 26.20 -14.93 21.14
CA ASP A 509 26.54 -13.69 21.81
C ASP A 509 27.01 -12.53 20.86
N ASP A 510 27.11 -12.81 19.56
CA ASP A 510 27.67 -11.88 18.58
C ASP A 510 26.72 -11.46 17.45
N VAL A 511 25.44 -11.76 17.61
CA VAL A 511 24.44 -11.61 16.55
C VAL A 511 23.54 -10.39 16.79
N TYR A 512 23.28 -9.63 15.74
CA TYR A 512 22.38 -8.48 15.79
C TYR A 512 20.94 -8.87 15.41
N GLY A 513 19.97 -8.44 16.21
CA GLY A 513 18.55 -8.56 15.90
C GLY A 513 17.90 -7.20 15.70
N PHE A 514 17.22 -7.02 14.57
CA PHE A 514 16.47 -5.80 14.25
C PHE A 514 15.00 -6.12 14.07
N VAL A 515 14.18 -5.64 14.99
CA VAL A 515 12.75 -5.94 15.08
C VAL A 515 11.95 -4.67 14.95
N GLY A 516 11.11 -4.59 13.93
CA GLY A 516 10.23 -3.45 13.75
C GLY A 516 8.79 -3.85 13.55
N GLY A 517 7.87 -3.11 14.17
CA GLY A 517 6.44 -3.32 13.94
C GLY A 517 6.05 -3.21 12.46
N ILE A 518 6.77 -2.39 11.68
CA ILE A 518 6.59 -2.26 10.23
C ILE A 518 7.79 -2.81 9.47
N SER A 519 9.01 -2.37 9.80
CA SER A 519 10.23 -2.79 9.08
C SER A 519 11.34 -3.22 10.04
N GLY A 520 11.94 -4.38 9.81
CA GLY A 520 13.12 -4.81 10.58
C GLY A 520 14.28 -3.85 10.36
N PHE A 521 14.65 -3.68 9.09
CA PHE A 521 15.61 -2.67 8.65
C PHE A 521 15.00 -1.74 7.59
N MET A 522 15.38 -0.46 7.56
CA MET A 522 14.84 0.48 6.58
C MET A 522 15.81 1.57 6.08
N GLN A 523 15.76 1.83 4.77
CA GLN A 523 16.26 3.01 4.05
C GLN A 523 15.17 3.46 3.04
N GLY A 524 14.41 4.49 3.38
CA GLY A 524 13.38 5.04 2.49
C GLY A 524 12.27 5.86 3.16
N GLU A 525 11.04 5.78 2.64
CA GLU A 525 9.90 6.50 3.19
C GLU A 525 8.96 5.55 3.94
N ILE A 526 8.64 5.88 5.19
CA ILE A 526 7.58 5.21 5.95
C ILE A 526 6.52 6.20 6.35
N LYS A 527 5.26 5.91 5.99
CA LYS A 527 4.21 6.91 6.14
C LYS A 527 2.87 6.31 6.49
N ARG A 528 2.18 6.91 7.45
CA ARG A 528 0.81 6.51 7.82
C ARG A 528 0.73 5.02 8.12
N CYS A 529 1.74 4.45 8.77
CA CYS A 529 1.73 3.04 9.15
C CYS A 529 1.39 2.88 10.63
N PHE A 530 0.95 1.67 11.02
CA PHE A 530 0.77 1.34 12.42
C PHE A 530 1.20 -0.06 12.84
N SER A 531 1.69 -0.21 14.07
CA SER A 531 1.91 -1.52 14.70
C SER A 531 1.13 -1.65 16.01
N SER A 532 0.57 -2.82 16.23
CA SER A 532 -0.19 -3.19 17.43
C SER A 532 0.13 -4.60 17.96
N GLY A 533 1.02 -5.33 17.30
CA GLY A 533 1.48 -6.63 17.78
C GLY A 533 2.52 -6.48 18.89
N ASP A 534 2.70 -7.55 19.68
CA ASP A 534 3.72 -7.62 20.70
C ASP A 534 5.05 -8.10 20.12
N PHE A 535 6.14 -7.79 20.81
CA PHE A 535 7.48 -8.17 20.42
C PHE A 535 8.10 -8.98 21.55
N GLY A 536 8.57 -10.16 21.19
CA GLY A 536 9.20 -11.10 22.10
C GLY A 536 10.65 -11.30 21.75
N ALA A 537 11.55 -11.07 22.71
CA ALA A 537 12.92 -11.55 22.63
C ALA A 537 13.31 -12.30 23.89
N VAL A 538 14.13 -13.33 23.72
CA VAL A 538 14.80 -13.97 24.85
C VAL A 538 16.01 -13.09 25.21
N PRO A 539 16.21 -12.70 26.48
CA PRO A 539 16.90 -11.45 26.89
C PRO A 539 18.42 -11.51 26.83
N THR A 540 19.00 -12.47 26.12
CA THR A 540 20.43 -12.50 25.94
C THR A 540 20.76 -11.45 24.88
N GLN A 541 21.06 -10.21 25.31
CA GLN A 541 22.23 -9.40 24.88
C GLN A 541 22.05 -7.95 24.40
N ASP A 542 23.15 -7.19 24.51
CA ASP A 542 23.44 -5.82 24.04
C ASP A 542 23.25 -5.56 22.52
N LYS A 543 22.77 -6.54 21.73
CA LYS A 543 22.73 -6.50 20.26
C LYS A 543 21.33 -6.71 19.68
N TYR A 544 20.31 -6.65 20.52
CA TYR A 544 18.90 -6.72 20.14
C TYR A 544 18.27 -5.32 20.12
N TYR A 545 17.65 -4.96 18.99
CA TYR A 545 17.05 -3.65 18.74
C TYR A 545 15.60 -3.77 18.28
N GLU A 546 14.69 -3.18 19.03
CA GLU A 546 13.25 -3.35 18.85
C GLU A 546 12.51 -2.00 18.78
N GLY A 547 12.05 -1.56 17.62
CA GLY A 547 11.21 -0.37 17.55
C GLY A 547 9.75 -0.68 17.23
N GLY A 548 8.84 0.07 17.84
CA GLY A 548 7.41 -0.06 17.56
C GLY A 548 7.04 0.15 16.08
N ILE A 549 7.86 0.85 15.31
CA ILE A 549 7.76 0.96 13.84
C ILE A 549 8.97 0.32 13.16
N LEU A 550 10.20 0.59 13.61
CA LEU A 550 11.44 0.22 12.92
C LEU A 550 12.46 -0.44 13.85
N GLY A 551 13.05 -1.57 13.46
CA GLY A 551 14.17 -2.16 14.19
C GLY A 551 15.45 -1.32 14.05
N GLY A 552 15.82 -0.98 12.82
CA GLY A 552 17.00 -0.15 12.56
C GLY A 552 16.95 0.60 11.23
N CYS A 553 17.80 1.62 11.10
CA CYS A 553 18.06 2.32 9.82
C CYS A 553 19.45 2.98 9.80
N TYR A 554 19.93 3.38 8.62
CA TYR A 554 21.17 4.17 8.52
C TYR A 554 20.94 5.66 8.82
N ALA A 555 21.94 6.28 9.44
CA ALA A 555 22.04 7.72 9.60
C ALA A 555 23.47 8.20 9.29
N ASN A 556 23.59 9.37 8.65
CA ASN A 556 24.85 10.08 8.64
C ASN A 556 25.03 10.75 10.00
N THR A 557 26.05 10.33 10.73
CA THR A 557 26.41 10.86 12.05
C THR A 557 27.69 11.71 11.95
N ALA A 558 27.73 12.87 12.60
CA ALA A 558 28.96 13.61 12.87
C ALA A 558 29.26 13.58 14.37
N ILE A 559 30.53 13.39 14.71
CA ILE A 559 31.01 13.39 16.09
C ILE A 559 31.62 14.76 16.37
N TYR A 560 31.07 15.49 17.35
CA TYR A 560 31.59 16.78 17.82
C TYR A 560 32.03 16.63 19.28
N GLY A 561 33.28 16.22 19.49
CA GLY A 561 33.78 15.86 20.82
C GLY A 561 33.11 14.57 21.31
N ASP A 562 32.52 14.61 22.51
CA ASP A 562 31.82 13.46 23.11
C ASP A 562 30.33 13.38 22.68
N GLN A 563 29.88 14.28 21.79
CA GLN A 563 28.51 14.32 21.31
C GLN A 563 28.43 13.75 19.89
N VAL A 564 27.52 12.80 19.68
CA VAL A 564 27.16 12.31 18.35
C VAL A 564 25.92 13.07 17.87
N ALA A 565 26.08 13.87 16.82
CA ALA A 565 25.00 14.57 16.14
C ALA A 565 24.58 13.79 14.90
N ILE A 566 23.28 13.52 14.75
CA ILE A 566 22.75 12.96 13.51
C ILE A 566 22.55 14.11 12.51
N LEU A 567 23.25 14.05 11.39
CA LEU A 567 23.21 15.06 10.33
C LEU A 567 22.06 14.82 9.35
N SER A 568 21.82 13.56 8.98
CA SER A 568 20.72 13.18 8.09
C SER A 568 20.31 11.74 8.33
N TYR A 569 19.01 11.49 8.25
CA TYR A 569 18.45 10.15 8.24
C TYR A 569 18.27 9.69 6.80
N TYR A 570 18.55 8.42 6.50
CA TYR A 570 18.12 7.81 5.23
C TYR A 570 16.65 7.37 5.29
N ILE A 571 15.90 7.94 6.23
CA ILE A 571 14.48 7.70 6.40
C ILE A 571 13.69 9.01 6.49
N THR A 572 12.52 9.03 5.87
CA THR A 572 11.54 10.13 5.97
C THR A 572 10.25 9.62 6.60
N PRO A 573 10.17 9.53 7.95
CA PRO A 573 8.94 9.12 8.62
C PRO A 573 7.88 10.24 8.59
N SER A 574 6.62 9.88 8.40
CA SER A 574 5.50 10.82 8.59
C SER A 574 4.20 10.14 9.01
N ASP A 575 3.55 10.65 10.07
CA ASP A 575 2.25 10.19 10.56
C ASP A 575 2.18 8.68 10.90
N ASN A 576 3.23 8.10 11.49
CA ASN A 576 3.27 6.69 11.91
C ASN A 576 2.94 6.52 13.39
N PHE A 577 2.30 5.40 13.75
CA PHE A 577 1.79 5.18 15.11
C PHE A 577 2.06 3.75 15.61
N TYR A 578 2.46 3.58 16.87
CA TYR A 578 2.62 2.23 17.44
C TYR A 578 1.95 2.13 18.80
N LEU A 579 1.48 0.94 19.17
CA LEU A 579 0.99 0.67 20.51
C LEU A 579 2.19 0.58 21.46
N SER A 580 2.33 1.50 22.42
CA SER A 580 3.38 1.39 23.43
C SER A 580 3.00 0.31 24.44
N SER A 581 3.73 -0.80 24.44
CA SER A 581 3.62 -1.85 25.46
C SER A 581 4.75 -1.71 26.47
N GLY A 582 4.70 -2.42 27.60
CA GLY A 582 5.75 -2.36 28.62
C GLY A 582 7.15 -2.83 28.16
N ASN A 583 7.25 -3.40 26.96
CA ASN A 583 8.51 -3.86 26.36
C ASN A 583 9.00 -2.92 25.23
N VAL A 584 8.12 -2.08 24.66
CA VAL A 584 8.44 -1.17 23.53
C VAL A 584 8.15 0.27 23.91
N ASP A 585 9.17 0.97 24.41
CA ASP A 585 9.04 2.38 24.78
C ASP A 585 9.42 3.34 23.64
N PHE A 586 9.96 2.83 22.52
CA PHE A 586 10.53 3.63 21.44
C PHE A 586 10.01 3.25 20.05
N GLY A 587 9.92 4.26 19.17
CA GLY A 587 9.43 4.07 17.79
C GLY A 587 10.46 3.49 16.84
N VAL A 588 11.76 3.65 17.13
CA VAL A 588 12.90 3.20 16.32
C VAL A 588 13.95 2.60 17.23
N GLY A 589 14.40 1.38 16.96
CA GLY A 589 15.36 0.71 17.83
C GLY A 589 16.81 1.17 17.71
N MET A 590 17.28 1.42 16.49
CA MET A 590 18.69 1.76 16.27
C MET A 590 18.92 2.66 15.05
N PHE A 591 19.96 3.49 15.14
CA PHE A 591 20.59 4.08 13.95
C PHE A 591 22.02 3.58 13.78
N TRP A 592 22.33 3.12 12.57
CA TRP A 592 23.69 2.77 12.16
C TRP A 592 24.39 4.01 11.59
N GLY A 593 25.45 4.48 12.26
CA GLY A 593 26.30 5.58 11.80
C GLY A 593 27.60 5.11 11.14
N ASN A 594 28.28 5.99 10.40
CA ASN A 594 29.53 5.66 9.68
C ASN A 594 30.67 5.14 10.57
N TYR A 595 30.61 5.39 11.89
CA TYR A 595 31.68 5.03 12.83
C TYR A 595 31.19 4.47 14.18
N ASN A 596 29.89 4.53 14.49
CA ASN A 596 29.34 4.08 15.77
C ASN A 596 27.91 3.56 15.58
N ILE A 597 27.54 2.56 16.39
CA ILE A 597 26.15 2.16 16.59
C ILE A 597 25.54 3.10 17.65
N LEU A 598 24.42 3.73 17.31
CA LEU A 598 23.64 4.53 18.26
C LEU A 598 22.38 3.74 18.64
N CYS A 599 22.45 3.07 19.79
CA CYS A 599 21.29 2.45 20.43
C CYS A 599 20.49 3.55 21.14
N TYR A 600 19.21 3.70 20.81
CA TYR A 600 18.36 4.67 21.49
C TYR A 600 17.58 4.00 22.62
N ASN A 601 18.04 4.19 23.86
CA ASN A 601 17.22 3.91 25.06
C ASN A 601 16.49 5.16 25.57
N ASP A 602 16.85 6.37 25.12
CA ASP A 602 16.33 7.63 25.66
C ASP A 602 15.75 8.56 24.59
N SER A 603 14.42 8.64 24.55
CA SER A 603 13.57 9.83 24.29
C SER A 603 13.86 10.82 23.14
N ILE A 604 14.68 10.50 22.14
CA ILE A 604 14.74 11.35 20.93
C ILE A 604 13.50 11.07 20.09
N ALA A 605 12.56 12.03 20.14
CA ALA A 605 11.40 12.03 19.29
C ALA A 605 11.83 12.08 17.81
N VAL A 606 11.77 10.94 17.13
CA VAL A 606 11.80 10.91 15.67
C VAL A 606 10.50 11.52 15.18
N ASN A 607 10.58 12.75 14.67
CA ASN A 607 9.42 13.48 14.16
C ASN A 607 8.66 12.61 13.15
N GLY A 608 7.36 12.39 13.39
CA GLY A 608 6.51 11.58 12.53
C GLY A 608 6.31 10.13 12.99
N ILE A 609 6.83 9.73 14.15
CA ILE A 609 6.48 8.47 14.84
C ILE A 609 5.87 8.82 16.20
N ILE A 610 4.67 8.31 16.48
CA ILE A 610 3.85 8.69 17.64
C ILE A 610 3.45 7.43 18.42
N ALA A 611 3.84 7.36 19.69
CA ALA A 611 3.37 6.33 20.60
C ALA A 611 1.87 6.51 20.89
N SER A 612 1.11 5.42 20.86
CA SER A 612 -0.30 5.35 21.26
C SER A 612 -0.42 4.40 22.46
N PRO A 613 -0.84 4.88 23.63
CA PRO A 613 -1.00 4.01 24.81
C PRO A 613 -2.08 2.93 24.68
N THR A 614 -3.05 3.11 23.78
CA THR A 614 -4.20 2.21 23.63
C THR A 614 -4.61 2.05 22.16
N ILE A 615 -5.25 0.92 21.83
CA ILE A 615 -5.87 0.69 20.52
C ILE A 615 -6.91 1.77 20.19
N ASP A 616 -7.67 2.26 21.17
CA ASP A 616 -8.67 3.31 20.93
C ASP A 616 -8.02 4.64 20.51
N GLN A 617 -6.88 5.00 21.09
CA GLN A 617 -6.11 6.17 20.64
C GLN A 617 -5.51 5.96 19.25
N LEU A 618 -5.04 4.74 18.97
CA LEU A 618 -4.57 4.35 17.64
C LEU A 618 -5.69 4.49 16.59
N LYS A 619 -6.93 4.08 16.92
CA LYS A 619 -8.14 4.29 16.09
C LYS A 619 -8.43 5.77 15.82
N LEU A 620 -8.23 6.65 16.80
CA LEU A 620 -8.45 8.10 16.64
C LEU A 620 -7.46 8.79 15.69
N SER A 621 -6.30 8.18 15.42
CA SER A 621 -5.31 8.69 14.46
C SER A 621 -5.85 8.77 13.02
N GLY A 622 -6.82 7.93 12.67
CA GLY A 622 -7.29 7.75 11.29
C GLY A 622 -6.30 7.02 10.38
N VAL A 623 -5.25 6.43 10.95
CA VAL A 623 -4.29 5.54 10.27
C VAL A 623 -4.63 4.07 10.51
N TYR A 624 -5.20 3.74 11.67
CA TYR A 624 -5.63 2.40 12.02
C TYR A 624 -6.85 1.93 11.22
N TYR A 625 -6.83 0.67 10.81
CA TYR A 625 -7.97 -0.03 10.24
C TYR A 625 -7.93 -1.51 10.64
N GLU A 626 -9.09 -2.10 10.86
CA GLU A 626 -9.26 -3.55 10.97
C GLU A 626 -9.68 -4.04 9.57
N CYS A 627 -8.89 -4.95 8.99
CA CYS A 627 -9.21 -5.61 7.72
C CYS A 627 -10.20 -6.77 7.91
#